data_AF-A0A173R1W9-F1
#
_entry.id   AF-A0A173R1W9-F1
#
_cell.length_a   1.000
_cell.length_b   1.000
_cell.length_c   1.000
_cell.angle_alpha   90.00
_cell.angle_beta   90.00
_cell.angle_gamma   90.00
#
_symmetry.space_group_name_H-M   'P 1'
#
loop_
_entity.id
_entity.type
_entity.pdbx_description
1 polymer ?
#
loop_
_entity_poly.entity_id
_entity_poly.type
_entity_poly.pdbx_seq_one_letter_code
_entity_poly.pdbx_strand_id
1 'polypeptide(L)'
;MSDGVDRHYVLTDKKQNKFIPPKANTVIFGSKKHVELLLHASKVITAFIENNNVFPFPEKEYSRYANQMQFETIYLQHGVLHIDMPWKYSPEKIIADKIVVACDVDYRLFRKNGFAKSDLWKVGLPRFDELHKANKSDKQRILYAPSWRSYLVGENVNGDWKALDKKFLSSRYYMETKVFLEGDVLYKMLEKQECGFHD
;
A
#
# COMPACT_ATOMS: atom_id res chain seq x y z
N MET A 1 -4.12 -25.83 6.51
CA MET A 1 -3.41 -26.58 5.46
C MET A 1 -1.93 -26.51 5.80
N SER A 2 -1.24 -27.65 5.94
CA SER A 2 0.21 -27.66 6.14
C SER A 2 0.85 -27.75 4.76
N ASP A 3 1.15 -26.61 4.16
CA ASP A 3 1.80 -26.51 2.84
C ASP A 3 3.34 -26.59 2.95
N GLY A 4 3.86 -26.99 4.11
CA GLY A 4 5.30 -27.11 4.38
C GLY A 4 6.01 -25.77 4.57
N VAL A 5 5.28 -24.65 4.59
CA VAL A 5 5.87 -23.30 4.71
C VAL A 5 5.57 -22.72 6.09
N ASP A 6 6.63 -22.39 6.84
CA ASP A 6 6.50 -21.60 8.06
C ASP A 6 6.22 -20.13 7.71
N ARG A 7 5.04 -19.63 8.09
CA ARG A 7 4.55 -18.30 7.73
C ARG A 7 4.25 -17.47 8.96
N HIS A 8 4.82 -16.27 8.98
CA HIS A 8 4.63 -15.28 10.04
C HIS A 8 4.10 -13.97 9.43
N TYR A 9 3.10 -13.38 10.07
CA TYR A 9 2.50 -12.10 9.68
C TYR A 9 3.00 -11.01 10.62
N VAL A 10 3.64 -10.00 10.05
CA VAL A 10 4.21 -8.88 10.81
C VAL A 10 3.15 -7.80 11.01
N LEU A 11 2.92 -7.41 12.26
CA LEU A 11 1.91 -6.42 12.65
C LEU A 11 2.57 -5.21 13.31
N THR A 12 2.13 -4.01 12.95
CA THR A 12 2.50 -2.77 13.65
C THR A 12 1.54 -2.47 14.81
N ASP A 13 0.29 -2.93 14.72
CA ASP A 13 -0.73 -2.80 15.77
C ASP A 13 -1.50 -4.11 15.91
N LYS A 14 -1.76 -4.55 17.14
CA LYS A 14 -2.56 -5.74 17.45
C LYS A 14 -3.98 -5.69 16.85
N LYS A 15 -4.55 -4.51 16.60
CA LYS A 15 -5.85 -4.34 15.92
C LYS A 15 -5.86 -4.93 14.51
N GLN A 16 -4.70 -5.10 13.88
CA GLN A 16 -4.58 -5.69 12.55
C GLN A 16 -4.88 -7.20 12.53
N ASN A 17 -4.88 -7.88 13.68
CA ASN A 17 -5.22 -9.31 13.78
C ASN A 17 -6.56 -9.67 13.12
N LYS A 18 -7.52 -8.74 13.07
CA LYS A 18 -8.82 -8.95 12.42
C LYS A 18 -8.73 -9.19 10.90
N PHE A 19 -7.62 -8.81 10.28
CA PHE A 19 -7.37 -8.97 8.84
C PHE A 19 -6.46 -10.16 8.52
N ILE A 20 -5.98 -10.87 9.55
CA ILE A 20 -5.05 -11.99 9.41
C ILE A 20 -5.85 -13.30 9.51
N PRO A 21 -5.47 -14.36 8.75
CA PRO A 21 -6.11 -15.65 8.90
C PRO A 21 -6.13 -16.13 10.36
N PRO A 22 -7.25 -16.71 10.83
CA PRO A 22 -7.32 -17.26 12.19
C PRO A 22 -6.20 -18.27 12.44
N LYS A 23 -5.59 -18.22 13.63
CA LYS A 23 -4.48 -19.10 14.06
C LYS A 23 -3.17 -18.94 13.27
N ALA A 24 -3.02 -17.92 12.44
CA ALA A 24 -1.73 -17.61 11.83
C ALA A 24 -0.70 -17.18 12.88
N ASN A 25 0.58 -17.45 12.63
CA ASN A 25 1.64 -16.93 13.47
C ASN A 25 1.77 -15.42 13.23
N THR A 26 1.65 -14.61 14.27
CA THR A 26 1.79 -13.15 14.18
C THR A 26 2.96 -12.67 15.00
N VAL A 27 3.70 -11.70 14.49
CA VAL A 27 4.84 -11.09 15.18
C VAL A 27 4.72 -9.57 15.15
N ILE A 28 5.10 -8.90 16.23
CA ILE A 28 5.08 -7.44 16.28
C ILE A 28 6.31 -6.89 15.56
N PHE A 29 6.11 -5.90 14.69
CA PHE A 29 7.17 -5.19 13.98
C PHE A 29 8.21 -4.63 14.96
N GLY A 30 9.50 -4.70 14.61
CA GLY A 30 10.59 -4.26 15.48
C GLY A 30 10.87 -5.13 16.73
N SER A 31 10.05 -6.14 17.03
CA SER A 31 10.33 -7.02 18.16
C SER A 31 11.58 -7.88 17.91
N LYS A 32 12.24 -8.33 18.99
CA LYS A 32 13.38 -9.27 18.89
C LYS A 32 13.02 -10.51 18.06
N LYS A 33 11.79 -10.99 18.17
CA LYS A 33 11.31 -12.13 17.39
C LYS A 33 11.22 -11.82 15.90
N HIS A 34 10.79 -10.61 15.53
CA HIS A 34 10.77 -10.21 14.13
C HIS A 34 12.19 -10.11 13.55
N VAL A 35 13.16 -9.57 14.31
CA VAL A 35 14.57 -9.55 13.89
C VAL A 35 15.06 -10.98 13.62
N GLU A 36 14.89 -11.90 14.56
CA GLU A 36 15.28 -13.31 14.40
C GLU A 36 14.61 -13.96 13.17
N LEU A 37 13.29 -13.79 13.02
CA LEU A 37 12.56 -14.35 11.90
C LEU A 37 13.03 -13.80 10.56
N LEU A 38 13.32 -12.50 10.46
CA LEU A 38 13.84 -11.90 9.23
C LEU A 38 15.21 -12.49 8.85
N LEU A 39 16.10 -12.69 9.83
CA LEU A 39 17.43 -13.27 9.60
C LEU A 39 17.38 -14.73 9.12
N HIS A 40 16.30 -15.45 9.44
CA HIS A 40 16.08 -16.83 8.99
C HIS A 40 15.09 -16.95 7.83
N ALA A 41 14.49 -15.86 7.39
CA ALA A 41 13.50 -15.88 6.32
C ALA A 41 14.18 -16.20 4.98
N SER A 42 13.49 -16.98 4.16
CA SER A 42 13.86 -17.18 2.75
C SER A 42 13.14 -16.21 1.82
N LYS A 43 11.97 -15.70 2.25
CA LYS A 43 11.13 -14.78 1.48
C LYS A 43 10.56 -13.69 2.37
N VAL A 44 10.59 -12.45 1.89
CA VAL A 44 9.85 -11.32 2.46
C VAL A 44 8.81 -10.88 1.45
N ILE A 45 7.53 -10.88 1.82
CA ILE A 45 6.43 -10.49 0.93
C ILE A 45 5.81 -9.21 1.47
N THR A 46 5.81 -8.13 0.68
CA THR A 46 5.33 -6.82 1.15
C THR A 46 4.65 -6.01 0.05
N ALA A 47 3.67 -5.18 0.44
CA ALA A 47 3.07 -4.15 -0.41
C ALA A 47 3.70 -2.74 -0.21
N PHE A 48 4.62 -2.62 0.76
CA PHE A 48 5.36 -1.41 1.10
C PHE A 48 6.86 -1.75 1.15
N ILE A 49 7.60 -1.28 0.15
CA ILE A 49 8.97 -1.74 -0.16
C ILE A 49 10.06 -0.84 0.41
N GLU A 50 9.68 0.24 1.07
CA GLU A 50 10.63 1.11 1.74
C GLU A 50 11.37 0.33 2.84
N ASN A 51 12.68 0.59 2.98
CA ASN A 51 13.54 -0.15 3.90
C ASN A 51 13.01 -0.18 5.34
N ASN A 52 12.40 0.91 5.82
CA ASN A 52 11.81 1.01 7.15
C ASN A 52 10.51 0.21 7.33
N ASN A 53 9.92 -0.29 6.24
CA ASN A 53 8.77 -1.21 6.26
C ASN A 53 9.21 -2.68 6.21
N VAL A 54 10.43 -2.96 5.75
CA VAL A 54 10.97 -4.32 5.63
C VAL A 54 11.89 -4.67 6.80
N PHE A 55 12.84 -3.78 7.14
CA PHE A 55 13.83 -4.04 8.18
C PHE A 55 13.31 -3.63 9.57
N PRO A 56 13.29 -4.55 10.56
CA PRO A 56 12.84 -4.29 11.92
C PRO A 56 13.86 -3.57 12.80
N PHE A 57 14.89 -2.98 12.21
CA PHE A 57 15.97 -2.30 12.90
C PHE A 57 16.39 -1.05 12.11
N PRO A 58 16.95 -0.04 12.78
CA PRO A 58 17.34 1.20 12.12
C PRO A 58 18.50 0.98 11.15
N GLU A 59 18.64 1.87 10.17
CA GLU A 59 19.67 1.81 9.12
C GLU A 59 21.10 1.67 9.66
N LYS A 60 21.40 2.31 10.79
CA LYS A 60 22.70 2.20 11.48
C LYS A 60 23.07 0.77 11.89
N GLU A 61 22.10 -0.15 11.94
CA GLU A 61 22.32 -1.57 12.25
C GLU A 61 22.36 -2.47 11.01
N TYR A 62 22.22 -1.94 9.78
CA TYR A 62 22.19 -2.77 8.58
C TYR A 62 23.48 -3.56 8.40
N SER A 63 24.64 -2.92 8.62
CA SER A 63 25.94 -3.58 8.52
C SER A 63 26.11 -4.73 9.51
N ARG A 64 25.46 -4.65 10.68
CA ARG A 64 25.50 -5.70 11.71
C ARG A 64 24.89 -7.02 11.22
N TYR A 65 23.84 -6.92 10.40
CA TYR A 65 23.05 -8.06 9.95
C TYR A 65 23.25 -8.42 8.47
N ALA A 66 24.00 -7.60 7.71
CA ALA A 66 24.13 -7.71 6.25
C ALA A 66 24.50 -9.13 5.77
N ASN A 67 25.45 -9.79 6.44
CA ASN A 67 25.92 -11.13 6.05
C ASN A 67 24.99 -12.28 6.51
N GLN A 68 23.96 -11.98 7.30
CA GLN A 68 23.03 -12.98 7.84
C GLN A 68 21.71 -13.01 7.07
N MET A 69 21.32 -11.90 6.46
CA MET A 69 20.08 -11.80 5.70
C MET A 69 20.19 -12.56 4.38
N GLN A 70 19.35 -13.57 4.19
CA GLN A 70 19.35 -14.46 3.02
C GLN A 70 17.93 -14.66 2.46
N PHE A 71 17.20 -13.57 2.27
CA PHE A 71 15.83 -13.59 1.75
C PHE A 71 15.73 -12.96 0.37
N GLU A 72 14.76 -13.43 -0.42
CA GLU A 72 14.26 -12.74 -1.61
C GLU A 72 13.04 -11.88 -1.23
N THR A 73 13.02 -10.64 -1.67
CA THR A 73 11.91 -9.71 -1.42
C THR A 73 10.97 -9.68 -2.61
N ILE A 74 9.71 -10.04 -2.36
CA ILE A 74 8.61 -10.05 -3.32
C ILE A 74 7.73 -8.83 -3.05
N TYR A 75 7.81 -7.85 -3.94
CA TYR A 75 7.02 -6.64 -3.91
C TYR A 75 5.67 -6.83 -4.62
N LEU A 76 4.59 -6.85 -3.83
CA LEU A 76 3.23 -7.05 -4.32
C LEU A 76 2.61 -5.79 -4.94
N GLN A 77 3.19 -4.62 -4.69
CA GLN A 77 2.57 -3.32 -4.89
C GLN A 77 1.26 -3.12 -4.10
N HIS A 78 0.87 -1.85 -3.91
CA HIS A 78 -0.41 -1.49 -3.28
C HIS A 78 -1.41 -0.92 -4.28
N GLY A 79 -1.02 -0.70 -5.54
CA GLY A 79 -1.89 -0.19 -6.58
C GLY A 79 -1.19 -0.15 -7.93
N VAL A 80 -1.95 0.18 -8.98
CA VAL A 80 -1.42 0.39 -10.33
C VAL A 80 -0.60 1.67 -10.34
N LEU A 81 0.56 1.65 -10.99
CA LEU A 81 1.40 2.83 -11.11
C LEU A 81 0.81 3.78 -12.15
N HIS A 82 0.58 5.02 -11.74
CA HIS A 82 0.06 6.08 -12.61
C HIS A 82 1.14 7.08 -13.05
N ILE A 83 2.29 7.12 -12.36
CA ILE A 83 3.39 8.07 -12.63
C ILE A 83 4.72 7.31 -12.70
N ASP A 84 5.56 7.73 -13.65
CA ASP A 84 6.96 7.32 -13.72
C ASP A 84 7.79 7.96 -12.60
N MET A 85 8.35 7.13 -11.72
CA MET A 85 9.15 7.59 -10.59
C MET A 85 10.50 6.86 -10.53
N PRO A 86 11.40 7.05 -11.52
CA PRO A 86 12.69 6.34 -11.57
C PRO A 86 13.58 6.61 -10.36
N TRP A 87 13.44 7.78 -9.72
CA TRP A 87 14.14 8.12 -8.48
C TRP A 87 13.72 7.27 -7.28
N LYS A 88 12.56 6.61 -7.36
CA LYS A 88 12.04 5.70 -6.34
C LYS A 88 12.05 4.24 -6.79
N TYR A 89 11.56 3.97 -8.00
CA TYR A 89 11.34 2.61 -8.51
C TYR A 89 12.40 2.22 -9.54
N SER A 90 13.61 1.98 -9.06
CA SER A 90 14.74 1.42 -9.81
C SER A 90 15.45 0.36 -8.95
N PRO A 91 16.18 -0.60 -9.55
CA PRO A 91 16.84 -1.69 -8.81
C PRO A 91 17.77 -1.20 -7.70
N GLU A 92 18.50 -0.11 -7.92
CA GLU A 92 19.38 0.51 -6.90
C GLU A 92 18.64 1.26 -5.77
N LYS A 93 17.32 1.48 -5.87
CA LYS A 93 16.56 2.29 -4.91
C LYS A 93 15.63 1.49 -4.00
N ILE A 94 15.19 0.32 -4.46
CA ILE A 94 14.31 -0.56 -3.68
C ILE A 94 14.88 -1.96 -3.61
N ILE A 95 14.70 -2.59 -2.45
CA ILE A 95 15.10 -3.97 -2.21
C ILE A 95 14.04 -4.95 -2.74
N ALA A 96 13.80 -4.97 -4.05
CA ALA A 96 12.82 -5.85 -4.67
C ALA A 96 13.48 -6.78 -5.68
N ASP A 97 13.57 -8.06 -5.34
CA ASP A 97 14.06 -9.12 -6.24
C ASP A 97 12.98 -9.58 -7.23
N LYS A 98 11.71 -9.50 -6.80
CA LYS A 98 10.53 -9.75 -7.63
C LYS A 98 9.48 -8.66 -7.42
N ILE A 99 8.83 -8.28 -8.51
CA ILE A 99 7.76 -7.27 -8.51
C ILE A 99 6.56 -7.86 -9.25
N VAL A 100 5.43 -7.95 -8.55
CA VAL A 100 4.15 -8.31 -9.15
C VAL A 100 3.59 -7.07 -9.85
N VAL A 101 3.33 -7.14 -11.16
CA VAL A 101 2.80 -6.01 -11.94
C VAL A 101 1.34 -6.23 -12.35
N ALA A 102 0.54 -5.16 -12.27
CA ALA A 102 -0.90 -5.23 -12.52
C ALA A 102 -1.23 -5.31 -14.01
N CYS A 103 -0.50 -4.56 -14.84
CA CYS A 103 -0.78 -4.43 -16.26
C CYS A 103 0.48 -4.07 -17.08
N ASP A 104 0.32 -3.97 -18.39
CA ASP A 104 1.39 -3.66 -19.34
C ASP A 104 1.99 -2.28 -19.13
N VAL A 105 1.21 -1.32 -18.62
CA VAL A 105 1.69 0.02 -18.31
C VAL A 105 2.75 -0.05 -17.20
N ASP A 106 2.41 -0.68 -16.07
CA ASP A 106 3.35 -0.91 -14.96
C ASP A 106 4.60 -1.67 -15.43
N TYR A 107 4.41 -2.74 -16.21
CA TYR A 107 5.50 -3.55 -16.73
C TYR A 107 6.49 -2.71 -17.54
N ARG A 108 5.99 -1.88 -18.48
CA ARG A 108 6.85 -1.00 -19.29
C ARG A 108 7.56 0.03 -18.43
N LEU A 109 6.92 0.54 -17.39
CA LEU A 109 7.50 1.51 -16.47
C LEU A 109 8.70 0.93 -15.70
N PHE A 110 8.52 -0.23 -15.07
CA PHE A 110 9.60 -0.91 -14.37
C PHE A 110 10.73 -1.34 -15.32
N ARG A 111 10.39 -1.80 -16.53
CA ARG A 111 11.38 -2.10 -17.57
C ARG A 111 12.19 -0.88 -17.97
N LYS A 112 11.53 0.28 -18.12
CA LYS A 112 12.18 1.56 -18.42
C LYS A 112 13.14 1.98 -17.30
N ASN A 113 12.79 1.67 -16.04
CA ASN A 113 13.59 2.03 -14.87
C ASN A 113 14.67 1.01 -14.49
N GLY A 114 14.94 0.02 -15.35
CA GLY A 114 16.12 -0.86 -15.24
C GLY A 114 15.86 -2.28 -14.73
N PHE A 115 14.63 -2.63 -14.31
CA PHE A 115 14.34 -4.00 -13.85
C PHE A 115 14.42 -5.03 -14.97
N ALA A 116 14.98 -6.22 -14.71
CA ALA A 116 15.04 -7.30 -15.69
C ALA A 116 13.67 -7.93 -15.92
N LYS A 117 13.46 -8.56 -17.09
CA LYS A 117 12.19 -9.26 -17.37
C LYS A 117 11.89 -10.36 -16.35
N SER A 118 12.95 -11.01 -15.85
CA SER A 118 12.91 -12.05 -14.82
C SER A 118 12.44 -11.54 -13.45
N ASP A 119 12.49 -10.23 -13.23
CA ASP A 119 12.15 -9.61 -11.95
C ASP A 119 10.68 -9.23 -11.90
N LEU A 120 10.01 -9.18 -13.06
CA LEU A 120 8.66 -8.68 -13.21
C LEU A 120 7.66 -9.80 -13.47
N TRP A 121 6.80 -10.06 -12.50
CA TRP A 121 5.72 -11.04 -12.59
C TRP A 121 4.44 -10.37 -13.04
N LYS A 122 4.14 -10.50 -14.33
CA LYS A 122 2.92 -9.97 -14.95
C LYS A 122 1.72 -10.91 -14.72
N VAL A 123 1.27 -10.97 -13.48
CA VAL A 123 0.21 -11.87 -13.01
C VAL A 123 -1.02 -11.16 -12.46
N GLY A 124 -1.03 -9.82 -12.44
CA GLY A 124 -2.08 -9.05 -11.76
C GLY A 124 -1.81 -8.93 -10.26
N LEU A 125 -2.42 -7.93 -9.61
CA LEU A 125 -2.24 -7.76 -8.16
C LEU A 125 -3.20 -8.69 -7.40
N PRO A 126 -2.73 -9.45 -6.39
CA PRO A 126 -3.58 -10.38 -5.63
C PRO A 126 -4.84 -9.75 -5.03
N ARG A 127 -4.78 -8.44 -4.71
CA ARG A 127 -5.93 -7.69 -4.17
C ARG A 127 -7.10 -7.55 -5.15
N PHE A 128 -6.90 -7.89 -6.43
CA PHE A 128 -7.93 -7.86 -7.46
C PHE A 128 -8.57 -9.24 -7.71
N ASP A 129 -8.07 -10.32 -7.09
CA ASP A 129 -8.58 -11.70 -7.25
C ASP A 129 -10.04 -11.85 -6.80
N GLU A 130 -10.48 -11.04 -5.84
CA GLU A 130 -11.86 -11.07 -5.36
C GLU A 130 -12.75 -10.02 -6.04
N LEU A 131 -12.18 -9.13 -6.87
CA LEU A 131 -12.93 -8.03 -7.49
C LEU A 131 -14.06 -8.55 -8.40
N HIS A 132 -13.81 -9.66 -9.08
CA HIS A 132 -14.76 -10.31 -9.98
C HIS A 132 -15.80 -11.17 -9.25
N LYS A 133 -15.57 -11.47 -7.97
CA LYS A 133 -16.50 -12.20 -7.10
C LYS A 133 -17.42 -11.26 -6.30
N ALA A 134 -17.13 -9.97 -6.30
CA ALA A 134 -18.00 -8.98 -5.69
C ALA A 134 -19.38 -9.05 -6.36
N ASN A 135 -20.41 -9.36 -5.57
CA ASN A 135 -21.80 -9.36 -6.05
C ASN A 135 -22.10 -8.00 -6.66
N LYS A 136 -22.48 -8.01 -7.94
CA LYS A 136 -23.00 -6.81 -8.59
C LYS A 136 -24.29 -6.45 -7.86
N SER A 137 -24.21 -5.39 -7.07
CA SER A 137 -25.40 -4.77 -6.50
C SER A 137 -26.17 -4.10 -7.64
N ASP A 138 -27.47 -4.35 -7.73
CA ASP A 138 -28.34 -3.63 -8.67
C ASP A 138 -28.48 -2.14 -8.29
N LYS A 139 -28.13 -1.79 -7.03
CA LYS A 139 -28.06 -0.40 -6.60
C LYS A 139 -26.85 0.29 -7.19
N GLN A 140 -27.10 1.39 -7.89
CA GLN A 140 -26.06 2.29 -8.36
C GLN A 140 -25.36 2.96 -7.18
N ARG A 141 -24.05 3.18 -7.29
CA ARG A 141 -23.25 3.85 -6.26
C ARG A 141 -22.23 4.75 -6.93
N ILE A 142 -21.98 5.91 -6.32
CA ILE A 142 -20.92 6.82 -6.72
C ILE A 142 -19.83 6.73 -5.65
N LEU A 143 -18.61 6.38 -6.05
CA LEU A 143 -17.44 6.43 -5.18
C LEU A 143 -16.68 7.74 -5.41
N TYR A 144 -16.67 8.62 -4.42
CA TYR A 144 -15.82 9.80 -4.41
C TYR A 144 -14.60 9.54 -3.52
N ALA A 145 -13.43 9.40 -4.13
CA ALA A 145 -12.19 9.05 -3.45
C ALA A 145 -11.04 10.00 -3.85
N PRO A 146 -11.07 11.28 -3.43
CA PRO A 146 -10.02 12.22 -3.75
C PRO A 146 -8.71 11.85 -3.06
N SER A 147 -7.58 12.02 -3.76
CA SER A 147 -6.27 11.81 -3.17
C SER A 147 -5.91 12.89 -2.15
N TRP A 148 -5.02 12.56 -1.22
CA TRP A 148 -4.47 13.51 -0.25
C TRP A 148 -3.74 14.68 -0.93
N ARG A 149 -3.67 15.84 -0.25
CA ARG A 149 -3.07 17.08 -0.75
C ARG A 149 -1.97 17.55 0.20
N SER A 150 -0.72 17.21 -0.12
CA SER A 150 0.46 17.52 0.71
C SER A 150 0.60 19.02 1.01
N TYR A 151 0.25 19.89 0.08
CA TYR A 151 0.33 21.34 0.27
C TYR A 151 -0.74 21.89 1.24
N LEU A 152 -1.71 21.08 1.69
CA LEU A 152 -2.75 21.47 2.66
C LEU A 152 -2.48 20.97 4.08
N VAL A 153 -1.37 20.25 4.30
CA VAL A 153 -0.95 19.80 5.64
C VAL A 153 0.33 20.51 6.08
N GLY A 154 0.57 20.53 7.39
CA GLY A 154 1.74 21.10 8.03
C GLY A 154 2.87 20.09 8.15
N GLU A 155 3.74 20.30 9.12
CA GLU A 155 4.86 19.40 9.39
C GLU A 155 4.38 18.02 9.89
N ASN A 156 5.14 16.99 9.56
CA ASN A 156 5.01 15.68 10.17
C ASN A 156 5.82 15.67 11.48
N VAL A 157 5.14 15.47 12.61
CA VAL A 157 5.77 15.33 13.93
C VAL A 157 5.50 13.91 14.42
N ASN A 158 6.55 13.09 14.52
CA ASN A 158 6.46 11.70 14.99
C ASN A 158 5.45 10.82 14.24
N GLY A 159 5.28 11.01 12.92
CA GLY A 159 4.32 10.27 12.11
C GLY A 159 2.96 10.97 11.98
N ASP A 160 2.68 11.97 12.81
CA ASP A 160 1.42 12.72 12.78
C ASP A 160 1.58 14.02 11.99
N TRP A 161 0.82 14.14 10.90
CA TRP A 161 0.77 15.36 10.10
C TRP A 161 -0.11 16.41 10.81
N LYS A 162 0.46 17.57 11.13
CA LYS A 162 -0.33 18.68 11.70
C LYS A 162 -1.31 19.22 10.66
N ALA A 163 -2.59 19.29 11.01
CA ALA A 163 -3.59 19.92 10.16
C ALA A 163 -3.36 21.45 10.10
N LEU A 164 -3.49 22.03 8.90
CA LEU A 164 -3.47 23.47 8.70
C LEU A 164 -4.89 23.97 8.42
N ASP A 165 -5.76 23.90 9.42
CA ASP A 165 -7.21 24.10 9.25
C ASP A 165 -7.56 25.37 8.49
N LYS A 166 -6.94 26.51 8.84
CA LYS A 166 -7.18 27.78 8.14
C LYS A 166 -6.80 27.72 6.65
N LYS A 167 -5.68 27.05 6.32
CA LYS A 167 -5.22 26.89 4.94
C LYS A 167 -6.11 25.91 4.19
N PHE A 168 -6.53 24.83 4.84
CA PHE A 168 -7.43 23.84 4.28
C PHE A 168 -8.80 24.46 3.96
N LEU A 169 -9.44 25.11 4.94
CA LEU A 169 -10.76 25.72 4.80
C LEU A 169 -10.81 26.88 3.79
N SER A 170 -9.71 27.61 3.62
CA SER A 170 -9.59 28.66 2.59
C SER A 170 -9.10 28.12 1.23
N SER A 171 -8.78 26.84 1.12
CA SER A 171 -8.28 26.27 -0.12
C SER A 171 -9.38 26.10 -1.16
N ARG A 172 -9.00 26.30 -2.43
CA ARG A 172 -9.85 25.94 -3.58
C ARG A 172 -10.30 24.48 -3.51
N TYR A 173 -9.43 23.57 -3.08
CA TYR A 173 -9.74 22.16 -2.93
C TYR A 173 -10.95 21.91 -2.01
N TYR A 174 -10.94 22.51 -0.81
CA TYR A 174 -12.05 22.40 0.13
C TYR A 174 -13.32 23.07 -0.43
N MET A 175 -13.21 24.30 -0.92
CA MET A 175 -14.37 25.03 -1.43
C MET A 175 -15.04 24.32 -2.60
N GLU A 176 -14.27 23.83 -3.58
CA GLU A 176 -14.83 23.10 -4.73
C GLU A 176 -15.36 21.72 -4.34
N THR A 177 -14.69 21.02 -3.42
CA THR A 177 -15.21 19.75 -2.89
C THR A 177 -16.54 19.97 -2.16
N LYS A 178 -16.64 21.05 -1.38
CA LYS A 178 -17.88 21.43 -0.69
C LYS A 178 -18.99 21.76 -1.70
N VAL A 179 -18.72 22.60 -2.70
CA VAL A 179 -19.69 22.93 -3.76
C VAL A 179 -20.14 21.67 -4.52
N PHE A 180 -19.23 20.74 -4.79
CA PHE A 180 -19.56 19.48 -5.45
C PHE A 180 -20.47 18.59 -4.58
N LEU A 181 -20.08 18.36 -3.32
CA LEU A 181 -20.80 17.47 -2.40
C LEU A 181 -22.14 18.05 -1.93
N GLU A 182 -22.24 19.38 -1.81
CA GLU A 182 -23.44 20.10 -1.41
C GLU A 182 -24.27 20.61 -2.60
N GLY A 183 -23.87 20.31 -3.84
CA GLY A 183 -24.51 20.84 -5.03
C GLY A 183 -25.85 20.18 -5.34
N ASP A 184 -26.88 20.99 -5.62
CA ASP A 184 -28.22 20.53 -6.02
C ASP A 184 -28.21 19.53 -7.18
N VAL A 185 -27.24 19.66 -8.09
CA VAL A 185 -27.08 18.75 -9.23
C VAL A 185 -26.78 17.34 -8.74
N LEU A 186 -25.86 17.18 -7.79
CA LEU A 186 -25.52 15.88 -7.23
C LEU A 186 -26.71 15.30 -6.46
N TYR A 187 -27.38 16.12 -5.63
CA TYR A 187 -28.57 15.68 -4.89
C TYR A 187 -29.68 15.18 -5.81
N LYS A 188 -30.06 15.96 -6.83
CA LYS A 188 -31.09 15.57 -7.80
C LYS A 188 -30.70 14.30 -8.57
N MET A 189 -29.41 14.11 -8.88
CA MET A 189 -28.92 12.88 -9.50
C MET A 189 -29.03 11.68 -8.56
N LEU A 190 -28.70 11.85 -7.28
CA LEU A 190 -28.78 10.80 -6.27
C LEU A 190 -30.24 10.41 -5.97
N GLU A 191 -31.14 11.38 -5.81
CA GLU A 191 -32.59 11.16 -5.61
C GLU A 191 -33.21 10.37 -6.76
N LYS A 192 -32.88 10.74 -8.02
CA LYS A 192 -33.38 10.05 -9.21
C LYS A 192 -32.96 8.58 -9.25
N GLN A 193 -31.85 8.23 -8.61
CA GLN A 193 -31.31 6.87 -8.57
C GLN A 193 -31.57 6.17 -7.22
N GLU A 194 -32.43 6.74 -6.36
CA GLU A 194 -32.73 6.23 -5.02
C GLU A 194 -31.47 5.97 -4.16
N CYS A 195 -30.45 6.82 -4.33
CA CYS A 195 -29.16 6.74 -3.65
C CYS A 195 -29.06 7.77 -2.51
N GLY A 196 -28.43 7.38 -1.40
CA GLY A 196 -28.11 8.27 -0.28
C GLY A 196 -26.61 8.29 0.05
N PHE A 197 -26.19 9.25 0.89
CA PHE A 197 -24.85 9.23 1.45
C PHE A 197 -24.73 8.07 2.46
N HIS A 198 -23.64 7.32 2.37
CA HIS A 198 -23.33 6.21 3.26
C HIS A 198 -21.88 6.38 3.75
N ASP A 199 -21.67 6.25 5.06
CA ASP A 199 -20.36 6.31 5.73
C ASP A 199 -19.61 4.97 5.71
#